data_AF-A0A7S2Z5W0-F1
#
_entry.id   AF-A0A7S2Z5W0-F1
#
_cell.length_a   1.000
_cell.length_b   1.000
_cell.length_c   1.000
_cell.angle_alpha   90.00
_cell.angle_beta   90.00
_cell.angle_gamma   90.00
#
_symmetry.space_group_name_H-M   'P 1'
#
loop_
_entity.id
_entity.type
_entity.pdbx_description
1 polymer ?
#
loop_
_entity_poly.entity_id
_entity_poly.type
_entity_poly.pdbx_seq_one_letter_code
_entity_poly.pdbx_strand_id
1 'polypeptide(L)'
;EDGKAHILYSVEVDAESEQKQSLVDRLVAADMETVDLSEIQSAQLHLRHLVGGRARSFTGRIPDEKILQVVFPERPGALKKFLAELAPSWNVTLFHYRQTGNLETNLLLGLQIPPGEYKNFSDAMERLGYKAEELEAAALDAFSMFIY
;
A
#
# COMPACT_ATOMS: atom_id res chain seq x y z
N GLU A 1 8.12 19.70 -8.44
CA GLU A 1 8.76 18.60 -7.70
C GLU A 1 8.48 17.32 -8.45
N ASP A 2 9.48 16.43 -8.52
CA ASP A 2 9.49 15.25 -9.39
C ASP A 2 8.31 14.32 -9.02
N GLY A 3 7.42 14.04 -9.97
CA GLY A 3 6.14 13.34 -9.77
C GLY A 3 6.28 11.84 -9.49
N LYS A 4 7.30 11.45 -8.74
CA LYS A 4 7.64 10.06 -8.44
C LYS A 4 7.19 9.70 -7.02
N ALA A 5 6.47 8.58 -6.91
CA ALA A 5 6.12 8.01 -5.61
C ALA A 5 7.23 7.04 -5.17
N HIS A 6 7.77 7.25 -3.96
CA HIS A 6 8.71 6.30 -3.36
C HIS A 6 7.96 5.20 -2.61
N ILE A 7 8.32 3.94 -2.86
CA ILE A 7 7.72 2.77 -2.20
C ILE A 7 8.74 2.16 -1.25
N LEU A 8 8.45 2.19 0.06
CA LEU A 8 9.18 1.38 1.03
C LEU A 8 8.54 0.00 1.11
N TYR A 9 9.31 -1.05 0.86
CA TYR A 9 8.86 -2.43 1.02
C TYR A 9 9.93 -3.27 1.71
N SER A 10 9.55 -4.43 2.21
CA SER A 10 10.47 -5.40 2.80
C SER A 10 10.10 -6.79 2.30
N VAL A 11 11.11 -7.59 1.98
CA VAL A 11 10.97 -8.98 1.60
C VAL A 11 11.97 -9.81 2.38
N GLU A 12 11.60 -11.05 2.66
CA GLU A 12 12.53 -12.03 3.21
C GLU A 12 13.28 -12.70 2.06
N VAL A 13 14.59 -12.71 2.16
CA VAL A 13 15.50 -13.38 1.22
C VAL A 13 16.49 -14.19 2.03
N ASP A 14 16.96 -15.29 1.47
CA ASP A 14 18.03 -16.05 2.10
C ASP A 14 19.33 -15.24 2.01
N ALA A 15 19.93 -14.92 3.17
CA ALA A 15 21.10 -14.05 3.29
C ALA A 15 22.34 -14.63 2.61
N GLU A 16 22.46 -15.95 2.52
CA GLU A 16 23.59 -16.65 1.88
C GLU A 16 23.38 -16.84 0.37
N SER A 17 22.30 -16.28 -0.19
CA SER A 17 21.90 -16.48 -1.58
C SER A 17 22.07 -15.23 -2.46
N GLU A 18 22.17 -15.43 -3.77
CA GLU A 18 22.17 -14.36 -4.77
C GLU A 18 20.78 -13.71 -4.98
N GLN A 19 19.76 -14.11 -4.21
CA GLN A 19 18.37 -13.65 -4.39
C GLN A 19 18.22 -12.14 -4.21
N LYS A 20 18.96 -11.55 -3.26
CA LYS A 20 18.95 -10.10 -3.02
C LYS A 20 19.42 -9.34 -4.25
N GLN A 21 20.58 -9.70 -4.79
CA GLN A 21 21.14 -9.04 -5.97
C GLN A 21 20.23 -9.25 -7.18
N SER A 22 19.76 -10.48 -7.40
CA SER A 22 18.82 -10.81 -8.47
C SER A 22 17.51 -10.01 -8.40
N LEU A 23 17.00 -9.72 -7.20
CA LEU A 23 15.83 -8.86 -7.02
C LEU A 23 16.12 -7.41 -7.42
N VAL A 24 17.24 -6.85 -6.96
CA VAL A 24 17.64 -5.48 -7.29
C VAL A 24 17.83 -5.32 -8.80
N ASP A 25 18.52 -6.27 -9.44
CA ASP A 25 18.77 -6.24 -10.88
C ASP A 25 17.47 -6.26 -11.69
N ARG A 26 16.48 -7.05 -11.25
CA ARG A 26 15.15 -7.10 -11.89
C ARG A 26 14.38 -5.79 -11.74
N LEU A 27 14.52 -5.08 -10.61
CA LEU A 27 13.86 -3.80 -10.41
C LEU A 27 14.50 -2.71 -11.28
N VAL A 28 15.83 -2.66 -11.30
CA VAL A 28 16.58 -1.73 -12.17
C VAL A 28 16.28 -1.99 -13.65
N ALA A 29 16.22 -3.26 -14.07
CA ALA A 29 15.83 -3.61 -15.44
C ALA A 29 14.38 -3.23 -15.80
N ALA A 30 13.53 -3.04 -14.80
CA ALA A 30 12.15 -2.56 -14.94
C ALA A 30 12.03 -1.03 -14.80
N ASP A 31 13.14 -0.29 -14.84
CA ASP A 31 13.21 1.17 -14.67
C ASP A 31 12.70 1.66 -13.29
N MET A 32 12.84 0.79 -12.27
CA MET A 32 12.52 1.12 -10.88
C MET A 32 13.81 1.43 -10.11
N GLU A 33 14.07 2.72 -9.88
CA GLU A 33 15.17 3.16 -9.02
C GLU A 33 15.03 2.53 -7.63
N THR A 34 16.05 1.79 -7.22
CA THR A 34 16.03 0.98 -6.00
C THR A 34 17.21 1.33 -5.11
N VAL A 35 16.94 1.62 -3.84
CA VAL A 35 17.95 1.85 -2.81
C VAL A 35 17.86 0.72 -1.80
N ASP A 36 18.98 0.02 -1.59
CA ASP A 36 19.07 -1.02 -0.59
C ASP A 36 19.28 -0.41 0.81
N LEU A 37 18.34 -0.68 1.72
CA LEU A 37 18.35 -0.21 3.11
C LEU A 37 18.79 -1.30 4.10
N SER A 38 19.22 -2.48 3.61
CA SER A 38 19.54 -3.67 4.44
C SER A 38 20.73 -3.49 5.38
N GLU A 39 21.56 -2.46 5.18
CA GLU A 39 22.70 -2.15 6.08
C GLU A 39 22.47 -0.86 6.90
N ILE A 40 21.34 -0.19 6.71
CA ILE A 40 21.02 1.06 7.40
C ILE A 40 20.15 0.75 8.63
N GLN A 41 20.81 0.52 9.78
CA GLN A 41 20.12 0.11 11.02
C GLN A 41 19.00 1.09 11.42
N SER A 42 19.26 2.40 11.36
CA SER A 42 18.24 3.41 11.69
C SER A 42 17.02 3.34 10.76
N ALA A 43 17.22 3.03 9.47
CA ALA A 43 16.13 2.81 8.54
C ALA A 43 15.33 1.57 8.90
N GLN A 44 15.98 0.46 9.21
CA GLN A 44 15.30 -0.78 9.59
C GLN A 44 14.52 -0.65 10.90
N LEU A 45 15.06 0.07 11.87
CA LEU A 45 14.44 0.27 13.17
C LEU A 45 13.27 1.26 13.10
N HIS A 46 13.40 2.34 12.32
CA HIS A 46 12.47 3.46 12.39
C HIS A 46 11.61 3.65 11.15
N LEU A 47 12.16 3.57 9.93
CA LEU A 47 11.39 3.94 8.73
C LEU A 47 10.15 3.08 8.53
N ARG A 48 10.15 1.82 8.94
CA ARG A 48 8.96 0.96 8.88
C ARG A 48 7.77 1.43 9.72
N HIS A 49 8.01 2.35 10.65
CA HIS A 49 7.00 2.96 11.53
C HIS A 49 6.73 4.42 11.19
N LEU A 50 7.61 5.04 10.40
CA LEU A 50 7.54 6.45 10.03
C LEU A 50 7.09 6.67 8.59
N VAL A 51 7.37 5.72 7.70
CA VAL A 51 6.93 5.80 6.31
C VAL A 51 5.45 5.51 6.25
N GLY A 52 4.74 6.54 5.84
CA GLY A 52 3.30 6.67 5.81
C GLY A 52 2.98 8.14 5.60
N GLY A 53 1.77 8.42 5.10
CA GLY A 53 1.40 9.77 4.66
C GLY A 53 0.22 9.65 3.71
N ARG A 54 -0.69 10.63 3.72
CA ARG A 54 -1.69 10.70 2.66
C ARG A 54 -1.05 11.37 1.46
N ALA A 55 -1.32 10.88 0.26
CA ALA A 55 -0.93 11.64 -0.92
C ALA A 55 -1.60 13.03 -0.87
N ARG A 56 -0.88 14.06 -1.28
CA ARG A 56 -1.34 15.46 -1.19
C ARG A 56 -1.87 15.95 -2.52
N SER A 57 -3.00 16.63 -2.48
CA SER A 57 -3.38 17.61 -3.51
C SER A 57 -2.94 19.01 -3.08
N PHE A 58 -3.01 19.97 -3.99
CA PHE A 58 -2.76 21.39 -3.69
C PHE A 58 -3.65 21.95 -2.56
N THR A 59 -4.83 21.35 -2.33
CA THR A 59 -5.77 21.76 -1.26
C THR A 59 -5.62 20.94 0.02
N GLY A 60 -4.65 20.02 0.09
CA GLY A 60 -4.43 19.12 1.23
C GLY A 60 -5.41 17.95 1.32
N ARG A 61 -6.37 17.83 0.39
CA ARG A 61 -7.28 16.68 0.27
C ARG A 61 -7.36 16.20 -1.16
N ILE A 62 -7.21 14.90 -1.38
CA ILE A 62 -7.42 14.33 -2.70
C ILE A 62 -8.93 14.18 -2.95
N PRO A 63 -9.48 14.75 -4.04
CA PRO A 63 -10.89 14.58 -4.38
C PRO A 63 -11.26 13.10 -4.53
N ASP A 64 -12.44 12.76 -4.03
CA ASP A 64 -13.03 11.41 -4.11
C ASP A 64 -12.16 10.31 -3.47
N GLU A 65 -11.19 10.69 -2.63
CA GLU A 65 -10.39 9.74 -1.87
C GLU A 65 -11.20 9.14 -0.71
N LYS A 66 -11.22 7.82 -0.67
CA LYS A 66 -11.75 7.03 0.44
C LYS A 66 -10.60 6.32 1.14
N ILE A 67 -10.57 6.41 2.47
CA ILE A 67 -9.64 5.65 3.29
C ILE A 67 -10.38 4.43 3.82
N LEU A 68 -9.89 3.26 3.48
CA LEU A 68 -10.52 1.97 3.67
C LEU A 68 -9.62 1.08 4.53
N GLN A 69 -10.21 0.40 5.50
CA GLN A 69 -9.61 -0.77 6.12
C GLN A 69 -10.03 -2.00 5.31
N VAL A 70 -9.04 -2.67 4.72
CA VAL A 70 -9.24 -3.89 3.93
C VAL A 70 -8.70 -5.08 4.70
N VAL A 71 -9.53 -6.12 4.83
CA VAL A 71 -9.18 -7.39 5.47
C VAL A 71 -9.28 -8.50 4.43
N PHE A 72 -8.20 -9.27 4.30
CA PHE A 72 -8.18 -10.43 3.41
C PHE A 72 -7.38 -11.59 4.00
N PRO A 73 -7.69 -12.84 3.61
CA PRO A 73 -6.95 -13.99 4.07
C PRO A 73 -5.54 -13.98 3.48
N GLU A 74 -4.53 -14.15 4.34
CA GLU A 74 -3.14 -14.17 3.93
C GLU A 74 -2.87 -15.46 3.13
N ARG A 75 -2.63 -15.33 1.83
CA ARG A 75 -2.31 -16.45 0.92
C ARG A 75 -1.30 -16.00 -0.13
N PRO A 76 -0.46 -16.91 -0.64
CA PRO A 76 0.48 -16.59 -1.72
C PRO A 76 -0.23 -15.92 -2.91
N GLY A 77 0.23 -14.71 -3.25
CA GLY A 77 -0.31 -13.92 -4.36
C GLY A 77 -1.61 -13.16 -4.07
N ALA A 78 -2.14 -13.17 -2.83
CA ALA A 78 -3.33 -12.41 -2.45
C ALA A 78 -3.18 -10.90 -2.74
N LEU A 79 -2.03 -10.33 -2.36
CA LEU A 79 -1.70 -8.93 -2.65
C LEU A 79 -1.58 -8.64 -4.15
N LYS A 80 -0.97 -9.54 -4.92
CA LYS A 80 -0.85 -9.36 -6.38
C LYS A 80 -2.22 -9.36 -7.05
N LYS A 81 -3.12 -10.28 -6.66
CA LYS A 81 -4.50 -10.33 -7.15
C LYS A 81 -5.28 -9.07 -6.78
N PHE A 82 -5.08 -8.59 -5.55
CA PHE A 82 -5.67 -7.35 -5.08
C PHE A 82 -5.30 -6.17 -5.96
N LEU A 83 -4.00 -5.93 -6.17
CA LEU A 83 -3.51 -4.82 -6.99
C LEU A 83 -3.96 -4.96 -8.45
N ALA A 84 -4.03 -6.18 -8.97
CA ALA A 84 -4.50 -6.44 -10.33
C ALA A 84 -6.01 -6.18 -10.52
N GLU A 85 -6.82 -6.37 -9.48
CA GLU A 85 -8.26 -6.04 -9.53
C GLU A 85 -8.50 -4.53 -9.41
N LEU A 86 -7.65 -3.82 -8.66
CA LEU A 86 -7.75 -2.37 -8.51
C LEU A 86 -7.27 -1.60 -9.75
N ALA A 87 -6.20 -2.06 -10.38
CA ALA A 87 -5.62 -1.42 -11.55
C ALA A 87 -6.31 -1.87 -12.84
N PRO A 88 -6.52 -0.97 -13.83
CA PRO A 88 -6.23 0.47 -13.82
C PRO A 88 -7.40 1.34 -13.32
N SER A 89 -8.47 0.71 -12.81
CA SER A 89 -9.77 1.34 -12.57
C SER A 89 -9.73 2.45 -11.52
N TRP A 90 -8.89 2.31 -10.49
CA TRP A 90 -8.82 3.27 -9.40
C TRP A 90 -7.39 3.68 -9.07
N ASN A 91 -7.23 4.95 -8.70
CA ASN A 91 -5.94 5.50 -8.31
C ASN A 91 -5.66 5.24 -6.82
N VAL A 92 -4.54 4.61 -6.51
CA VAL A 92 -4.11 4.30 -5.14
C VAL A 92 -3.33 5.49 -4.57
N THR A 93 -3.82 6.07 -3.48
CA THR A 93 -3.26 7.26 -2.83
C THR A 93 -2.56 6.96 -1.50
N LEU A 94 -2.88 5.84 -0.88
CA LEU A 94 -2.25 5.33 0.34
C LEU A 94 -2.24 3.81 0.27
N PHE A 95 -1.11 3.20 0.58
CA PHE A 95 -0.99 1.74 0.65
C PHE A 95 -0.10 1.35 1.84
N HIS A 96 -0.72 1.04 2.97
CA HIS A 96 -0.01 0.62 4.17
C HIS A 96 -0.38 -0.82 4.53
N TYR A 97 0.51 -1.73 4.12
CA TYR A 97 0.38 -3.17 4.27
C TYR A 97 1.50 -3.71 5.15
N ARG A 98 1.15 -4.63 6.03
CA ARG A 98 2.12 -5.42 6.77
C ARG A 98 1.64 -6.85 6.83
N GLN A 99 2.46 -7.76 6.30
CA GLN A 99 2.25 -9.18 6.55
C GLN A 99 2.42 -9.43 8.04
N THR A 100 1.31 -9.72 8.70
CA THR A 100 1.28 -10.28 10.04
C THR A 100 1.20 -11.78 9.86
N GLY A 101 1.93 -12.61 10.60
CA GLY A 101 1.86 -14.08 10.52
C GLY A 101 0.51 -14.69 10.93
N ASN A 102 -0.55 -13.91 10.84
CA ASN A 102 -1.93 -14.24 11.11
C ASN A 102 -2.60 -14.81 9.85
N LEU A 103 -3.76 -15.46 10.04
CA LEU A 103 -4.58 -15.96 8.94
C LEU A 103 -5.24 -14.85 8.13
N GLU A 104 -5.42 -13.67 8.73
CA GLU A 104 -5.99 -12.47 8.12
C GLU A 104 -5.01 -11.31 8.24
N THR A 105 -4.87 -10.56 7.15
CA THR A 105 -4.05 -9.35 7.10
C THR A 105 -4.92 -8.11 6.97
N ASN A 106 -4.53 -7.06 7.70
CA ASN A 106 -5.15 -5.74 7.61
C ASN A 106 -4.30 -4.84 6.71
N LEU A 107 -4.95 -4.20 5.75
CA LEU A 107 -4.39 -3.20 4.85
C LEU A 107 -5.14 -1.89 5.06
N LEU A 108 -4.41 -0.80 5.28
CA LEU A 108 -4.96 0.54 5.19
C LEU A 108 -4.74 1.08 3.77
N LEU A 109 -5.84 1.30 3.05
CA LEU A 109 -5.86 1.70 1.64
C LEU A 109 -6.46 3.09 1.50
N GLY A 110 -5.81 3.97 0.75
CA GLY A 110 -6.42 5.17 0.18
C GLY A 110 -6.66 4.94 -1.31
N LEU A 111 -7.89 5.16 -1.74
CA LEU A 111 -8.30 4.93 -3.12
C LEU A 111 -9.19 6.08 -3.59
N GLN A 112 -8.90 6.65 -4.76
CA GLN A 112 -9.83 7.57 -5.41
C GLN A 112 -10.94 6.78 -6.09
N ILE A 113 -12.15 6.86 -5.54
CA ILE A 113 -13.34 6.20 -6.06
C ILE A 113 -14.32 7.30 -6.50
N PRO A 114 -14.40 7.60 -7.81
CA PRO A 114 -15.29 8.63 -8.32
C PRO A 114 -16.75 8.41 -7.91
N PRO A 115 -17.58 9.48 -7.85
CA PRO A 115 -19.00 9.36 -7.58
C PRO A 115 -19.67 8.37 -8.56
N GLY A 116 -20.36 7.36 -8.02
CA GLY A 116 -21.01 6.30 -8.80
C GLY A 116 -20.19 5.01 -8.97
N GLU A 117 -18.88 5.04 -8.73
CA GLU A 117 -18.01 3.85 -8.89
C GLU A 117 -17.94 2.97 -7.64
N TYR A 118 -18.53 3.41 -6.52
CA TYR A 118 -18.46 2.66 -5.26
C TYR A 118 -19.06 1.26 -5.37
N LYS A 119 -20.13 1.09 -6.17
CA LYS A 119 -20.70 -0.23 -6.43
C LYS A 119 -19.72 -1.14 -7.16
N ASN A 120 -19.04 -0.63 -8.20
CA ASN A 120 -18.04 -1.39 -8.96
C ASN A 120 -16.87 -1.80 -8.06
N PHE A 121 -16.46 -0.92 -7.14
CA PHE A 121 -15.46 -1.22 -6.12
C PHE A 121 -15.94 -2.32 -5.16
N SER A 122 -17.16 -2.20 -4.64
CA SER A 122 -17.76 -3.23 -3.75
C SER A 122 -17.82 -4.59 -4.45
N ASP A 123 -18.31 -4.63 -5.69
CA ASP A 123 -18.39 -5.86 -6.48
C ASP A 123 -17.00 -6.47 -6.73
N ALA A 124 -15.95 -5.65 -6.88
CA ALA A 124 -14.57 -6.11 -7.00
C ALA A 124 -14.06 -6.74 -5.70
N MET A 125 -14.34 -6.14 -4.55
CA MET A 125 -13.97 -6.70 -3.25
C MET A 125 -14.69 -8.03 -3.00
N GLU A 126 -15.97 -8.12 -3.36
CA GLU A 126 -16.75 -9.36 -3.26
C GLU A 126 -16.17 -10.47 -4.15
N ARG A 127 -15.77 -10.17 -5.39
CA ARG A 127 -15.11 -11.15 -6.29
C ARG A 127 -13.81 -11.70 -5.70
N LEU A 128 -13.04 -10.85 -5.02
CA LEU A 128 -11.83 -11.26 -4.32
C LEU A 128 -12.11 -12.01 -3.01
N GLY A 129 -13.33 -11.89 -2.46
CA GLY A 129 -13.69 -12.37 -1.14
C GLY A 129 -13.06 -11.55 -0.02
N TYR A 130 -12.80 -10.26 -0.27
CA TYR A 130 -12.13 -9.35 0.65
C TYR A 130 -13.18 -8.42 1.27
N LYS A 131 -12.94 -8.00 2.51
CA LYS A 131 -13.79 -7.04 3.20
C LYS A 131 -13.12 -5.68 3.16
N ALA A 132 -13.84 -4.64 2.73
CA ALA A 132 -13.35 -3.27 2.73
C ALA A 132 -14.38 -2.38 3.43
N GLU A 133 -13.94 -1.67 4.46
CA GLU A 133 -14.78 -0.78 5.26
C GLU A 133 -14.17 0.62 5.25
N GLU A 134 -14.97 1.65 4.96
CA GLU A 134 -14.51 3.03 5.01
C GLU A 134 -14.30 3.46 6.46
N LEU A 135 -13.19 4.14 6.75
CA LEU A 135 -12.92 4.63 8.10
C LEU A 135 -13.98 5.64 8.52
N GLU A 136 -14.44 5.52 9.76
CA GLU A 136 -15.34 6.48 10.37
C GLU A 136 -14.69 7.86 10.56
N ALA A 137 -15.52 8.89 10.68
CA ALA A 137 -15.05 10.27 10.82
C ALA A 137 -14.06 10.46 11.98
N ALA A 138 -14.32 9.87 13.16
CA ALA A 138 -13.42 9.97 14.31
C ALA A 138 -12.04 9.35 14.05
N ALA A 139 -11.98 8.24 13.29
CA ALA A 139 -10.71 7.63 12.90
C ALA A 139 -9.99 8.52 11.88
N LEU A 140 -10.69 9.03 10.87
CA LEU A 140 -10.13 9.97 9.89
C LEU A 140 -9.55 11.22 10.56
N ASP A 141 -10.24 11.77 11.56
CA ASP A 141 -9.77 12.92 12.34
C ASP A 141 -8.48 12.57 13.09
N ALA A 142 -8.43 11.40 13.75
CA ALA A 142 -7.22 10.93 14.42
C ALA A 142 -6.05 10.74 13.45
N PHE A 143 -6.29 10.11 12.29
CA PHE A 143 -5.26 9.96 11.26
C PHE A 143 -4.78 11.33 10.75
N SER A 144 -5.70 12.28 10.55
CA SER A 144 -5.37 13.63 10.09
C SER A 144 -4.52 14.40 11.10
N MET A 145 -4.44 14.01 12.37
CA MET A 145 -3.54 14.66 13.34
C MET A 145 -2.06 14.32 13.11
N PHE A 146 -1.76 13.14 12.53
CA PHE A 146 -0.40 12.58 12.49
C PHE A 146 0.08 12.22 11.08
N ILE A 147 -0.85 11.93 10.18
CA ILE A 147 -0.60 11.48 8.82
C ILE A 147 -1.24 12.51 7.87
N TYR A 148 -0.44 13.49 7.45
CA TYR A 148 -0.81 14.53 6.49
C TYR A 148 -0.30 14.22 5.08
#